data_AF-A0A947HZ49-F1
#
_entry.id   AF-A0A947HZ49-F1
#
_cell.length_a   1.000
_cell.length_b   1.000
_cell.length_c   1.000
_cell.angle_alpha   90.00
_cell.angle_beta   90.00
_cell.angle_gamma   90.00
#
_symmetry.space_group_name_H-M   'P 1'
#
loop_
_entity.id
_entity.type
_entity.pdbx_description
1 polymer ?
#
loop_
_entity_poly.entity_id
_entity_poly.type
_entity_poly.pdbx_seq_one_letter_code
_entity_poly.pdbx_strand_id
1 'polypeptide(L)'
;MARLGISMGWVQGNKLILSADDCASFVKKFGLEAIEVNLSNSEQERTDALLEGKSFADRFKFNSIHIDSRIKVSEDGVVPHLDDIMALIKLHNPDRIVSHPSDTDEKAYQIFSDRIGTPIAIENMSVAESSFEDFESLNSLSEKYGMQIVLDLQHACEVGFEKQDPSFAVSIAEKIINSGNLSHLHISGEIRKNGGQVYRRSS
;
A
#
# COMPACT_ATOMS: atom_id res chain seq x y z
N MET A 1 -17.99 10.81 -0.49
CA MET A 1 -18.43 9.46 -0.08
C MET A 1 -17.19 8.59 -0.05
N ALA A 2 -16.97 7.81 1.02
CA ALA A 2 -15.84 6.90 1.08
C ALA A 2 -16.06 5.74 0.09
N ARG A 3 -15.01 5.37 -0.67
CA ARG A 3 -15.05 4.22 -1.57
C ARG A 3 -14.47 3.01 -0.86
N LEU A 4 -15.10 1.86 -1.04
CA LEU A 4 -14.56 0.58 -0.58
C LEU A 4 -13.89 -0.12 -1.74
N GLY A 5 -12.69 -0.65 -1.49
CA GLY A 5 -11.90 -1.38 -2.46
C GLY A 5 -11.27 -2.62 -1.87
N ILE A 6 -10.52 -3.34 -2.70
CA ILE A 6 -9.80 -4.55 -2.31
C ILE A 6 -8.35 -4.49 -2.77
N SER A 7 -7.44 -4.91 -1.89
CA SER A 7 -6.05 -5.15 -2.25
C SER A 7 -5.91 -6.52 -2.91
N MET A 8 -5.48 -6.52 -4.17
CA MET A 8 -5.33 -7.74 -4.96
C MET A 8 -4.22 -8.65 -4.44
N GLY A 9 -3.24 -8.11 -3.71
CA GLY A 9 -2.20 -8.90 -3.06
C GLY A 9 -2.78 -9.92 -2.07
N TRP A 10 -3.80 -9.53 -1.29
CA TRP A 10 -4.47 -10.44 -0.35
C TRP A 10 -5.26 -11.53 -1.06
N VAL A 11 -6.03 -11.15 -2.07
CA VAL A 11 -6.91 -12.05 -2.82
C VAL A 11 -6.11 -13.15 -3.53
N GLN A 12 -5.02 -12.74 -4.20
CA GLN A 12 -4.20 -13.64 -5.00
C GLN A 12 -3.25 -14.47 -4.13
N GLY A 13 -2.71 -13.88 -3.04
CA GLY A 13 -1.92 -14.61 -2.04
C GLY A 13 -2.68 -15.77 -1.40
N ASN A 14 -4.01 -15.60 -1.24
CA ASN A 14 -4.90 -16.66 -0.76
C ASN A 14 -5.47 -17.55 -1.87
N LYS A 15 -5.02 -17.39 -3.13
CA LYS A 15 -5.51 -18.11 -4.32
C LYS A 15 -7.03 -18.06 -4.51
N LEU A 16 -7.67 -16.98 -4.04
CA LEU A 16 -9.12 -16.83 -4.03
C LEU A 16 -9.68 -16.42 -5.40
N ILE A 17 -8.86 -15.79 -6.24
CA ILE A 17 -9.26 -15.28 -7.56
C ILE A 17 -8.14 -15.57 -8.55
N LEU A 18 -8.47 -16.35 -9.58
CA LEU A 18 -7.50 -16.91 -10.54
C LEU A 18 -7.51 -16.19 -11.89
N SER A 19 -8.49 -15.30 -12.15
CA SER A 19 -8.60 -14.56 -13.40
C SER A 19 -9.12 -13.12 -13.19
N ALA A 20 -8.93 -12.28 -14.21
CA ALA A 20 -9.51 -10.92 -14.27
C ALA A 20 -11.04 -10.92 -14.19
N ASP A 21 -11.70 -11.93 -14.79
CA ASP A 21 -13.16 -12.07 -14.78
C ASP A 21 -13.69 -12.45 -13.40
N ASP A 22 -12.98 -13.33 -12.68
CA ASP A 22 -13.31 -13.68 -11.31
C ASP A 22 -13.15 -12.48 -10.37
N CYS A 23 -12.11 -11.66 -10.59
CA CYS A 23 -11.92 -10.41 -9.86
C CYS A 23 -13.10 -9.46 -10.09
N ALA A 24 -13.51 -9.30 -11.35
CA ALA A 24 -14.60 -8.40 -11.72
C ALA A 24 -15.92 -8.82 -11.09
N SER A 25 -16.16 -10.13 -11.11
CA SER A 25 -17.33 -10.75 -10.49
C SER A 25 -17.30 -10.55 -8.97
N PHE A 26 -16.15 -10.72 -8.33
CA PHE A 26 -16.00 -10.53 -6.89
C PHE A 26 -16.23 -9.07 -6.48
N VAL A 27 -15.50 -8.11 -7.08
CA VAL A 27 -15.62 -6.68 -6.81
C VAL A 27 -17.07 -6.23 -6.96
N LYS A 28 -17.72 -6.62 -8.07
CA LYS A 28 -19.13 -6.30 -8.33
C LYS A 28 -20.07 -6.92 -7.30
N LYS A 29 -19.87 -8.19 -6.95
CA LYS A 29 -20.72 -8.93 -6.00
C LYS A 29 -20.72 -8.29 -4.61
N PHE A 30 -19.59 -7.73 -4.19
CA PHE A 30 -19.43 -7.09 -2.87
C PHE A 30 -19.65 -5.57 -2.91
N GLY A 31 -20.06 -5.00 -4.04
CA GLY A 31 -20.30 -3.57 -4.17
C GLY A 31 -19.02 -2.73 -4.00
N LEU A 32 -17.87 -3.30 -4.31
CA LEU A 32 -16.59 -2.61 -4.28
C LEU A 32 -16.43 -1.75 -5.53
N GLU A 33 -15.77 -0.61 -5.39
CA GLU A 33 -15.62 0.40 -6.45
C GLU A 33 -14.17 0.63 -6.86
N ALA A 34 -13.23 0.08 -6.10
CA ALA A 34 -11.81 0.34 -6.24
C ALA A 34 -10.98 -0.93 -6.06
N ILE A 35 -9.83 -0.96 -6.73
CA ILE A 35 -8.82 -1.97 -6.51
C ILE A 35 -7.46 -1.32 -6.19
N GLU A 36 -6.72 -1.99 -5.34
CA GLU A 36 -5.28 -1.78 -5.16
C GLU A 36 -4.53 -2.97 -5.75
N VAL A 37 -3.42 -2.69 -6.42
CA VAL A 37 -2.52 -3.70 -6.97
C VAL A 37 -1.17 -3.61 -6.27
N ASN A 38 -0.65 -4.76 -5.83
CA ASN A 38 0.66 -4.84 -5.20
C ASN A 38 1.70 -5.30 -6.23
N LEU A 39 2.81 -4.57 -6.33
CA LEU A 39 3.97 -4.90 -7.12
C LEU A 39 5.10 -5.28 -6.18
N SER A 40 5.42 -6.58 -6.12
CA SER A 40 6.60 -7.06 -5.39
C SER A 40 7.59 -7.72 -6.34
N ASN A 41 8.88 -7.64 -6.00
CA ASN A 41 9.97 -8.19 -6.83
C ASN A 41 9.87 -9.72 -7.04
N SER A 42 9.13 -10.42 -6.18
CA SER A 42 8.84 -11.86 -6.32
C SER A 42 7.71 -12.17 -7.32
N GLU A 43 7.12 -11.15 -7.93
CA GLU A 43 5.84 -11.23 -8.63
C GLU A 43 5.92 -10.69 -10.07
N GLN A 44 7.08 -10.82 -10.74
CA GLN A 44 7.26 -10.37 -12.13
C GLN A 44 6.18 -10.94 -13.08
N GLU A 45 5.84 -12.23 -12.94
CA GLU A 45 4.74 -12.85 -13.70
C GLU A 45 3.39 -12.14 -13.48
N ARG A 46 3.18 -11.52 -12.31
CA ARG A 46 1.97 -10.75 -12.00
C ARG A 46 1.99 -9.38 -12.64
N THR A 47 3.13 -8.69 -12.59
CA THR A 47 3.36 -7.43 -13.31
C THR A 47 3.07 -7.63 -14.80
N ASP A 48 3.58 -8.71 -15.39
CA ASP A 48 3.37 -9.05 -16.79
C ASP A 48 1.89 -9.32 -17.10
N ALA A 49 1.19 -10.11 -16.28
CA ALA A 49 -0.24 -10.38 -16.45
C ALA A 49 -1.12 -9.11 -16.35
N LEU A 50 -0.74 -8.16 -15.50
CA LEU A 50 -1.43 -6.88 -15.35
C LEU A 50 -1.12 -5.91 -16.51
N LEU A 51 0.05 -6.01 -17.12
CA LEU A 51 0.46 -5.24 -18.30
C LEU A 51 -0.21 -5.76 -19.58
N GLU A 52 -0.47 -7.07 -19.68
CA GLU A 52 -1.15 -7.68 -20.84
C GLU A 52 -2.67 -7.45 -20.83
N GLY A 53 -3.26 -7.20 -19.66
CA GLY A 53 -4.71 -7.10 -19.45
C GLY A 53 -5.30 -5.70 -19.69
N LYS A 54 -5.43 -5.24 -20.95
CA LYS A 54 -6.29 -4.06 -21.26
C LYS A 54 -7.72 -4.20 -20.72
N SER A 55 -8.24 -5.44 -20.73
CA SER A 55 -9.57 -5.75 -20.19
C SER A 55 -9.68 -5.54 -18.67
N PHE A 56 -8.57 -5.51 -17.94
CA PHE A 56 -8.55 -5.26 -16.50
C PHE A 56 -8.65 -3.75 -16.23
N ALA A 57 -7.86 -2.93 -16.93
CA ALA A 57 -7.89 -1.47 -16.86
C ALA A 57 -9.30 -0.89 -17.11
N ASP A 58 -10.02 -1.41 -18.11
CA ASP A 58 -11.34 -0.90 -18.51
C ASP A 58 -12.48 -1.26 -17.54
N ARG A 59 -12.26 -2.22 -16.63
CA ARG A 59 -13.31 -2.78 -15.77
C ARG A 59 -13.30 -2.25 -14.35
N PHE A 60 -12.20 -1.66 -13.91
CA PHE A 60 -12.02 -1.22 -12.54
C PHE A 60 -11.48 0.20 -12.49
N LYS A 61 -11.86 0.91 -11.43
CA LYS A 61 -11.11 2.09 -11.03
C LYS A 61 -9.95 1.66 -10.13
N PHE A 62 -8.74 2.02 -10.51
CA PHE A 62 -7.55 1.79 -9.71
C PHE A 62 -7.40 2.91 -8.68
N ASN A 63 -7.45 2.55 -7.40
CA ASN A 63 -7.18 3.51 -6.33
C ASN A 63 -5.68 3.71 -6.15
N SER A 64 -4.95 2.61 -6.03
CA SER A 64 -3.52 2.64 -5.73
C SER A 64 -2.76 1.51 -6.44
N ILE A 65 -1.49 1.78 -6.72
CA ILE A 65 -0.48 0.75 -6.94
C ILE A 65 0.45 0.77 -5.74
N HIS A 66 0.50 -0.32 -4.99
CA HIS A 66 1.43 -0.50 -3.88
C HIS A 66 2.76 -1.03 -4.42
N ILE A 67 3.82 -0.26 -4.29
CA ILE A 67 5.19 -0.63 -4.66
C ILE A 67 5.95 -1.18 -3.45
N ASP A 68 6.72 -2.25 -3.64
CA ASP A 68 7.54 -2.85 -2.59
C ASP A 68 8.43 -1.81 -1.89
N SER A 69 8.47 -1.88 -0.56
CA SER A 69 9.30 -1.04 0.31
C SER A 69 10.80 -1.15 0.01
N ARG A 70 11.21 -2.22 -0.67
CA ARG A 70 12.61 -2.55 -0.96
C ARG A 70 13.07 -2.04 -2.32
N ILE A 71 12.40 -1.04 -2.89
CA ILE A 71 12.92 -0.33 -4.05
C ILE A 71 14.16 0.46 -3.60
N LYS A 72 15.30 -0.23 -3.63
CA LYS A 72 16.60 0.33 -3.34
C LYS A 72 17.10 1.03 -4.58
N VAL A 73 17.41 2.32 -4.44
CA VAL A 73 18.11 3.04 -5.50
C VAL A 73 19.54 2.50 -5.54
N SER A 74 19.96 1.99 -6.69
CA SER A 74 21.34 1.55 -6.87
C SER A 74 22.32 2.72 -6.75
N GLU A 75 23.62 2.42 -6.60
CA GLU A 75 24.66 3.45 -6.46
C GLU A 75 24.72 4.42 -7.65
N ASP A 76 24.37 3.94 -8.85
CA ASP A 76 24.25 4.71 -10.08
C ASP A 76 22.89 5.44 -10.25
N GLY A 77 22.03 5.40 -9.23
CA GLY A 77 20.76 6.14 -9.22
C GLY A 77 19.63 5.42 -9.96
N VAL A 78 19.78 4.14 -10.29
CA VAL A 78 18.76 3.36 -10.98
C VAL A 78 17.76 2.82 -9.97
N VAL A 79 16.48 3.00 -10.30
CA VAL A 79 15.36 2.43 -9.57
C VAL A 79 14.96 1.14 -10.29
N PRO A 80 15.14 -0.05 -9.67
CA PRO A 80 14.73 -1.31 -10.28
C PRO A 80 13.26 -1.28 -10.71
N HIS A 81 12.96 -1.83 -11.88
CA HIS A 81 11.59 -1.94 -12.41
C HIS A 81 10.84 -0.61 -12.59
N LEU A 82 11.53 0.53 -12.60
CA LEU A 82 10.88 1.82 -12.78
C LEU A 82 10.10 1.91 -14.08
N ASP A 83 10.62 1.34 -15.17
CA ASP A 83 9.92 1.34 -16.46
C ASP A 83 8.63 0.51 -16.41
N ASP A 84 8.62 -0.62 -15.69
CA ASP A 84 7.44 -1.46 -15.50
C ASP A 84 6.38 -0.73 -14.65
N ILE A 85 6.82 -0.07 -13.56
CA ILE A 85 5.96 0.77 -12.71
C ILE A 85 5.34 1.89 -13.55
N MET A 86 6.15 2.60 -14.33
CA MET A 86 5.67 3.67 -15.22
C MET A 86 4.69 3.17 -16.27
N ALA A 87 4.93 1.97 -16.84
CA ALA A 87 4.02 1.36 -17.80
C ALA A 87 2.67 1.01 -17.17
N LEU A 88 2.66 0.44 -15.96
CA LEU A 88 1.44 0.14 -15.21
C LEU A 88 0.66 1.40 -14.84
N ILE A 89 1.35 2.44 -14.38
CA ILE A 89 0.72 3.73 -14.06
C ILE A 89 0.07 4.32 -15.31
N LYS A 90 0.75 4.28 -16.46
CA LYS A 90 0.19 4.75 -17.71
C LYS A 90 -1.01 3.93 -18.18
N LEU A 91 -0.98 2.62 -17.97
CA LEU A 91 -2.04 1.70 -18.41
C LEU A 91 -3.29 1.81 -17.53
N HIS A 92 -3.11 1.85 -16.21
CA HIS A 92 -4.19 1.73 -15.24
C HIS A 92 -4.61 3.07 -14.62
N ASN A 93 -3.79 4.11 -14.78
CA ASN A 93 -4.02 5.47 -14.28
C ASN A 93 -4.54 5.50 -12.83
N PRO A 94 -3.78 4.93 -11.87
CA PRO A 94 -4.20 4.89 -10.48
C PRO A 94 -4.31 6.29 -9.87
N ASP A 95 -5.20 6.48 -8.89
CA ASP A 95 -5.30 7.75 -8.18
C ASP A 95 -3.99 8.09 -7.41
N ARG A 96 -3.20 7.09 -7.02
CA ARG A 96 -1.90 7.24 -6.31
C ARG A 96 -0.99 6.02 -6.39
N ILE A 97 0.25 6.19 -5.96
CA ILE A 97 1.19 5.12 -5.59
C ILE A 97 1.24 5.02 -4.07
N VAL A 98 1.33 3.80 -3.54
CA VAL A 98 1.53 3.54 -2.10
C VAL A 98 2.88 2.87 -1.91
N SER A 99 3.63 3.30 -0.91
CA SER A 99 4.90 2.67 -0.54
C SER A 99 5.05 2.66 0.97
N HIS A 100 5.74 1.66 1.50
CA HIS A 100 6.25 1.77 2.85
C HIS A 100 7.42 2.78 2.88
N PRO A 101 7.54 3.60 3.93
CA PRO A 101 8.68 4.44 4.15
C PRO A 101 9.97 3.62 4.39
N SER A 102 11.10 4.10 3.86
CA SER A 102 12.44 3.56 4.10
C SER A 102 13.41 4.70 4.43
N ASP A 103 14.19 4.56 5.50
CA ASP A 103 15.19 5.54 5.90
C ASP A 103 16.34 5.67 4.88
N THR A 104 16.58 4.64 4.06
CA THR A 104 17.73 4.60 3.15
C THR A 104 17.45 5.15 1.75
N ASP A 105 16.18 5.34 1.39
CA ASP A 105 15.78 5.49 0.00
C ASP A 105 15.04 6.80 -0.30
N GLU A 106 15.38 7.88 0.42
CA GLU A 106 14.92 9.25 0.14
C GLU A 106 15.07 9.67 -1.34
N LYS A 107 16.13 9.17 -2.00
CA LYS A 107 16.36 9.41 -3.44
C LYS A 107 15.27 8.78 -4.32
N ALA A 108 14.67 7.67 -3.90
CA ALA A 108 13.59 7.02 -4.65
C ALA A 108 12.36 7.94 -4.69
N TYR A 109 11.98 8.56 -3.56
CA TYR A 109 10.86 9.50 -3.51
C TYR A 109 11.09 10.71 -4.40
N GLN A 110 12.32 11.24 -4.45
CA GLN A 110 12.67 12.32 -5.38
C GLN A 110 12.52 11.88 -6.84
N ILE A 111 13.08 10.71 -7.20
CA ILE A 111 12.99 10.17 -8.57
C ILE A 111 11.52 9.93 -8.97
N PHE A 112 10.72 9.37 -8.07
CA PHE A 112 9.30 9.16 -8.32
C PHE A 112 8.55 10.49 -8.45
N SER A 113 8.79 11.47 -7.57
CA SER A 113 8.17 12.79 -7.67
C SER A 113 8.53 13.51 -8.97
N ASP A 114 9.77 13.39 -9.44
CA ASP A 114 10.25 14.08 -10.64
C ASP A 114 9.80 13.40 -11.95
N ARG A 115 9.66 12.08 -11.93
CA ARG A 115 9.40 11.27 -13.15
C ARG A 115 7.99 10.74 -13.26
N ILE A 116 7.31 10.54 -12.15
CA ILE A 116 5.98 9.96 -12.09
C ILE A 116 4.99 11.06 -11.74
N GLY A 117 4.15 11.44 -12.70
CA GLY A 117 3.09 12.45 -12.51
C GLY A 117 1.91 11.99 -11.65
N THR A 118 2.08 10.93 -10.86
CA THR A 118 1.06 10.32 -10.01
C THR A 118 1.44 10.52 -8.55
N PRO A 119 0.53 11.02 -7.70
CA PRO A 119 0.83 11.28 -6.29
C PRO A 119 1.32 10.02 -5.56
N ILE A 120 2.26 10.21 -4.63
CA ILE A 120 2.78 9.15 -3.76
C ILE A 120 2.18 9.31 -2.37
N ALA A 121 1.80 8.20 -1.78
CA ALA A 121 1.42 8.09 -0.38
C ALA A 121 2.32 7.08 0.35
N ILE A 122 2.60 7.36 1.61
CA ILE A 122 3.40 6.50 2.49
C ILE A 122 2.54 5.86 3.56
N GLU A 123 2.76 4.58 3.81
CA GLU A 123 2.02 3.81 4.82
C GLU A 123 2.75 3.79 6.17
N ASN A 124 2.03 3.82 7.30
CA ASN A 124 2.66 3.57 8.60
C ASN A 124 3.12 2.12 8.72
N MET A 125 4.24 1.90 9.41
CA MET A 125 4.87 0.58 9.50
C MET A 125 4.41 -0.22 10.71
N SER A 126 4.51 -1.55 10.60
CA SER A 126 4.37 -2.47 11.73
C SER A 126 5.68 -2.57 12.53
N VAL A 127 5.61 -3.25 13.67
CA VAL A 127 6.75 -3.54 14.55
C VAL A 127 7.90 -4.32 13.88
N ALA A 128 7.66 -4.96 12.74
CA ALA A 128 8.67 -5.76 12.05
C ALA A 128 9.78 -4.90 11.41
N GLU A 129 9.48 -3.64 11.09
CA GLU A 129 10.35 -2.79 10.26
C GLU A 129 11.03 -1.67 11.08
N SER A 130 10.72 -1.54 12.37
CA SER A 130 11.38 -0.69 13.39
C SER A 130 11.43 0.82 13.16
N SER A 131 11.09 1.32 11.97
CA SER A 131 11.01 2.75 11.63
C SER A 131 9.61 3.13 11.14
N PHE A 132 9.24 4.41 11.29
CA PHE A 132 7.94 4.97 10.85
C PHE A 132 6.68 4.31 11.44
N GLU A 133 6.80 3.76 12.66
CA GLU A 133 5.66 3.24 13.43
C GLU A 133 4.80 4.35 14.04
N ASP A 134 5.41 5.52 14.33
CA ASP A 134 4.78 6.66 14.97
C ASP A 134 4.39 7.75 13.96
N PHE A 135 3.46 8.61 14.40
CA PHE A 135 2.97 9.71 13.56
C PHE A 135 4.06 10.73 13.24
N GLU A 136 4.91 11.05 14.22
CA GLU A 136 5.87 12.15 14.12
C GLU A 136 6.92 11.89 13.02
N SER A 137 7.48 10.69 12.98
CA SER A 137 8.43 10.27 11.93
C SER A 137 7.76 10.19 10.56
N LEU A 138 6.56 9.60 10.48
CA LEU A 138 5.79 9.48 9.24
C LEU A 138 5.40 10.86 8.68
N ASN A 139 4.89 11.76 9.53
CA ASN A 139 4.49 13.11 9.14
C ASN A 139 5.69 13.95 8.69
N SER A 140 6.84 13.82 9.36
CA SER A 140 8.06 14.51 8.95
C SER A 140 8.50 14.13 7.53
N LEU A 141 8.46 12.84 7.19
CA LEU A 141 8.76 12.37 5.83
C LEU A 141 7.70 12.86 4.82
N SER A 142 6.43 12.81 5.22
CA SER A 142 5.30 13.26 4.42
C SER A 142 5.42 14.73 4.01
N GLU A 143 5.71 15.61 4.98
CA GLU A 143 5.87 17.05 4.75
C GLU A 143 7.09 17.35 3.89
N LYS A 144 8.21 16.65 4.12
CA LYS A 144 9.47 16.85 3.39
C LYS A 144 9.31 16.63 1.89
N TYR A 145 8.49 15.66 1.47
CA TYR A 145 8.32 15.29 0.07
C TYR A 145 6.92 15.59 -0.49
N GLY A 146 6.05 16.25 0.28
CA GLY A 146 4.68 16.54 -0.13
C GLY A 146 3.84 15.30 -0.40
N MET A 147 4.12 14.20 0.31
CA MET A 147 3.39 12.94 0.18
C MET A 147 2.15 12.94 1.08
N GLN A 148 1.17 12.10 0.75
CA GLN A 148 0.03 11.82 1.62
C GLN A 148 0.29 10.59 2.49
N ILE A 149 -0.53 10.35 3.50
CA ILE A 149 -0.38 9.21 4.42
C ILE A 149 -1.46 8.15 4.16
N VAL A 150 -1.07 6.89 4.05
CA VAL A 150 -1.95 5.73 4.18
C VAL A 150 -1.88 5.25 5.62
N LEU A 151 -3.04 5.10 6.26
CA LEU A 151 -3.11 4.48 7.58
C LEU A 151 -3.51 3.01 7.43
N ASP A 152 -2.55 2.11 7.64
CA ASP A 152 -2.80 0.71 7.91
C ASP A 152 -3.11 0.50 9.40
N LEU A 153 -4.38 0.17 9.66
CA LEU A 153 -4.88 -0.03 11.02
C LEU A 153 -4.31 -1.30 11.67
N GLN A 154 -3.98 -2.33 10.91
CA GLN A 154 -3.35 -3.53 11.45
C GLN A 154 -1.95 -3.22 11.96
N HIS A 155 -1.13 -2.52 11.17
CA HIS A 155 0.21 -2.10 11.59
C HIS A 155 0.17 -1.31 12.89
N ALA A 156 -0.74 -0.34 12.98
CA ALA A 156 -0.94 0.45 14.19
C ALA A 156 -1.39 -0.39 15.40
N CYS A 157 -2.25 -1.39 15.18
CA CYS A 157 -2.68 -2.31 16.24
C CYS A 157 -1.55 -3.24 16.70
N GLU A 158 -0.71 -3.73 15.79
CA GLU A 158 0.46 -4.57 16.12
C GLU A 158 1.46 -3.79 16.98
N VAL A 159 1.71 -2.52 16.63
CA VAL A 159 2.56 -1.62 17.42
C VAL A 159 1.96 -1.36 18.81
N GLY A 160 0.66 -1.06 18.89
CA GLY A 160 -0.02 -0.88 20.18
C GLY A 160 0.04 -2.14 21.05
N PHE A 161 -0.11 -3.32 20.46
CA PHE A 161 -0.01 -4.59 21.17
C PHE A 161 1.40 -4.82 21.74
N GLU A 162 2.45 -4.60 20.95
CA GLU A 162 3.85 -4.77 21.37
C GLU A 162 4.23 -3.74 22.45
N LYS A 163 3.78 -2.49 22.30
CA LYS A 163 3.99 -1.42 23.28
C LYS A 163 3.11 -1.54 24.53
N GLN A 164 2.24 -2.55 24.59
CA GLN A 164 1.23 -2.74 25.65
C GLN A 164 0.32 -1.50 25.83
N ASP A 165 0.10 -0.78 24.74
CA ASP A 165 -0.73 0.41 24.66
C ASP A 165 -1.87 0.19 23.63
N PRO A 166 -3.04 -0.30 24.07
CA PRO A 166 -4.18 -0.51 23.18
C PRO A 166 -4.74 0.80 22.60
N SER A 167 -4.38 1.96 23.15
CA SER A 167 -4.82 3.27 22.66
C SER A 167 -3.95 3.80 21.51
N PHE A 168 -2.79 3.19 21.27
CA PHE A 168 -1.82 3.64 20.25
C PHE A 168 -2.46 3.77 18.86
N ALA A 169 -3.20 2.74 18.43
CA ALA A 169 -3.85 2.74 17.10
C ALA A 169 -4.90 3.85 16.95
N VAL A 170 -5.60 4.19 18.03
CA VAL A 170 -6.56 5.31 18.03
C VAL A 170 -5.81 6.64 17.97
N SER A 171 -4.75 6.79 18.78
CA SER A 171 -3.93 8.00 18.84
C SER A 171 -3.28 8.33 17.48
N ILE A 172 -2.67 7.35 16.82
CA ILE A 172 -2.07 7.56 15.49
C ILE A 172 -3.14 7.89 14.44
N ALA A 173 -4.30 7.22 14.49
CA ALA A 173 -5.41 7.49 13.58
C ALA A 173 -5.94 8.92 13.72
N GLU A 174 -6.17 9.37 14.95
CA GLU A 174 -6.61 10.74 15.24
C GLU A 174 -5.59 11.77 14.75
N LYS A 175 -4.30 11.55 14.99
CA LYS A 175 -3.23 12.46 14.53
C LYS A 175 -3.20 12.56 12.99
N ILE A 176 -3.26 11.44 12.28
CA ILE A 176 -3.25 11.42 10.80
C ILE A 176 -4.52 12.06 10.23
N ILE A 177 -5.70 11.80 10.82
CA ILE A 177 -6.94 12.43 10.39
C ILE A 177 -6.88 13.95 10.62
N ASN A 178 -6.40 14.38 11.79
CA ASN A 178 -6.33 15.79 12.15
C ASN A 178 -5.24 16.58 11.40
N SER A 179 -4.21 15.90 10.87
CA SER A 179 -3.23 16.54 9.99
C SER A 179 -3.82 16.93 8.63
N GLY A 180 -4.99 16.38 8.27
CA GLY A 180 -5.62 16.60 6.96
C GLY A 180 -4.86 15.94 5.80
N ASN A 181 -3.85 15.12 6.10
CA ASN A 181 -2.99 14.50 5.09
C ASN A 181 -3.29 13.01 4.84
N LEU A 182 -4.43 12.53 5.35
CA LEU A 182 -4.89 11.16 5.11
C LEU A 182 -5.28 10.97 3.64
N SER A 183 -4.64 10.01 2.99
CA SER A 183 -4.92 9.60 1.63
C SER A 183 -6.03 8.54 1.60
N HIS A 184 -5.86 7.43 2.32
CA HIS A 184 -6.89 6.38 2.53
C HIS A 184 -6.49 5.44 3.68
N LEU A 185 -7.39 4.50 3.99
CA LEU A 185 -7.22 3.52 5.06
C LEU A 185 -7.00 2.13 4.47
N HIS A 186 -6.04 1.40 5.04
CA HIS A 186 -5.95 -0.05 4.93
C HIS A 186 -6.54 -0.70 6.17
N ILE A 187 -7.44 -1.65 5.92
CA ILE A 187 -8.19 -2.35 6.96
C ILE A 187 -8.04 -3.84 6.72
N SER A 188 -7.43 -4.50 7.69
CA SER A 188 -7.11 -5.92 7.69
C SER A 188 -7.41 -6.51 9.06
N GLY A 189 -7.74 -7.79 9.09
CA GLY A 189 -8.20 -8.51 10.28
C GLY A 189 -7.16 -9.46 10.87
N GLU A 190 -5.92 -9.42 10.41
CA GLU A 190 -4.84 -10.28 10.92
C GLU A 190 -4.10 -9.50 12.02
N ILE A 191 -3.76 -10.15 13.13
CA ILE A 191 -2.79 -9.58 14.08
C ILE A 191 -1.67 -10.61 14.15
N ARG A 192 -0.47 -10.23 13.73
CA ARG A 192 0.71 -11.09 13.83
C ARG A 192 1.37 -10.85 15.18
N LYS A 193 1.71 -11.93 15.89
CA LYS A 193 2.56 -11.88 17.09
C LYS A 193 3.86 -12.59 16.76
N ASN A 194 4.99 -11.89 16.84
CA ASN A 194 6.33 -12.42 16.55
C ASN A 194 6.46 -13.12 15.18
N GLY A 195 5.90 -12.54 14.12
CA GLY A 195 5.95 -13.14 12.77
C GLY A 195 5.05 -14.38 12.56
N GLY A 196 4.27 -14.79 13.58
CA GLY A 196 3.24 -15.82 13.47
C GLY A 196 1.83 -15.23 13.45
N GLN A 197 0.96 -15.74 12.57
CA GLN A 197 -0.45 -15.36 12.51
C GLN A 197 -1.18 -15.75 13.80
N VAL A 198 -1.89 -14.81 14.42
CA VAL A 198 -2.84 -15.12 15.50
C VAL A 198 -4.25 -15.04 14.94
N TYR A 199 -4.82 -16.18 14.54
CA TYR A 199 -6.26 -16.30 14.40
C TYR A 199 -6.87 -16.29 15.81
N ARG A 200 -7.37 -15.15 16.30
CA ARG A 200 -8.31 -15.17 17.43
C ARG A 200 -9.62 -15.74 16.92
N ARG A 201 -9.85 -17.04 17.15
CA ARG A 201 -11.22 -17.56 17.17
C ARG A 201 -11.97 -16.83 18.26
N SER A 202 -13.02 -16.11 17.89
CA SER A 202 -14.06 -15.70 18.82
C SER A 202 -14.59 -16.96 19.52
N SER A 203 -14.45 -17.00 20.84
CA SER A 203 -15.13 -17.92 21.74
C SER A 203 -16.58 -17.50 21.93
#